data_AF-A0A2K9ANA0-F1
#
_entry.id   AF-A0A2K9ANA0-F1
#
_cell.length_a   1.000
_cell.length_b   1.000
_cell.length_c   1.000
_cell.angle_alpha   90.00
_cell.angle_beta   90.00
_cell.angle_gamma   90.00
#
_symmetry.space_group_name_H-M   'P 1'
#
loop_
_entity.id
_entity.type
_entity.pdbx_description
1 polymer ?
#
loop_
_entity_poly.entity_id
_entity_poly.type
_entity_poly.pdbx_seq_one_letter_code
_entity_poly.pdbx_strand_id
1 'polypeptide(L)'
;MDEFYTSKVSKYKYACVLFDFKYQKLIDIYPTRHKNYLIKVFSRFPIPEKKRVKAFVIDMWPSYKEVIELTFPHALIAVDSFHIIRNLNDAIRHIRIEVMNRYRLNKSAPEHDDMYYYMLKKFHYFFLKNYEDIHDGRIPVQKLNTYWHKSTILDYLLSMDDTLKSAYRLKERYREFNLTADYDTCDDELNELIRLFKNHDHHLFRDFGKTLQRWKKEIKNSFIKVNHRRLSNGPIEGVNNRIKTVIKSANGIKNFYRLRNRMLYSINKDVPIKLK
;
A
#
# COMPACT_ATOMS: atom_id res chain seq x y z
N MET A 1 -6.15 -9.57 6.29
CA MET A 1 -7.58 -9.23 6.21
C MET A 1 -7.67 -8.06 5.27
N ASP A 2 -8.49 -8.18 4.24
CA ASP A 2 -8.56 -7.22 3.15
C ASP A 2 -10.00 -7.12 2.65
N GLU A 3 -10.22 -6.27 1.68
CA GLU A 3 -11.51 -6.00 1.07
C GLU A 3 -11.48 -6.20 -0.45
N PHE A 4 -12.60 -6.62 -1.00
CA PHE A 4 -12.77 -6.63 -2.45
C PHE A 4 -14.12 -6.07 -2.84
N TYR A 5 -14.13 -5.49 -4.03
CA TYR A 5 -15.34 -4.97 -4.64
C TYR A 5 -16.25 -6.11 -5.11
N THR A 6 -17.51 -6.08 -4.70
CA THR A 6 -18.51 -7.10 -5.05
C THR A 6 -19.27 -6.71 -6.32
N SER A 7 -20.12 -5.68 -6.27
CA SER A 7 -20.89 -5.17 -7.41
C SER A 7 -21.50 -3.80 -7.12
N LYS A 8 -22.04 -3.11 -8.15
CA LYS A 8 -22.77 -1.84 -7.97
C LYS A 8 -24.16 -2.05 -7.37
N VAL A 9 -24.75 -3.21 -7.62
CA VAL A 9 -26.15 -3.54 -7.31
C VAL A 9 -26.29 -4.24 -5.95
N SER A 10 -25.18 -4.72 -5.37
CA SER A 10 -25.19 -5.33 -4.05
C SER A 10 -25.40 -4.30 -2.94
N LYS A 11 -26.14 -4.70 -1.90
CA LYS A 11 -26.41 -3.89 -0.69
C LYS A 11 -25.13 -3.27 -0.10
N TYR A 12 -24.03 -4.01 -0.15
CA TYR A 12 -22.71 -3.53 0.23
C TYR A 12 -21.77 -3.63 -0.97
N LYS A 13 -21.00 -2.57 -1.23
CA LYS A 13 -20.07 -2.48 -2.36
C LYS A 13 -18.76 -3.24 -2.14
N TYR A 14 -18.37 -3.41 -0.86
CA TYR A 14 -17.12 -4.03 -0.47
C TYR A 14 -17.38 -5.14 0.55
N ALA A 15 -16.90 -6.34 0.23
CA ALA A 15 -16.86 -7.48 1.13
C ALA A 15 -15.52 -7.53 1.87
N CYS A 16 -15.50 -8.14 3.05
CA CYS A 16 -14.28 -8.39 3.82
C CYS A 16 -13.83 -9.83 3.63
N VAL A 17 -12.55 -10.04 3.38
CA VAL A 17 -11.93 -11.36 3.21
C VAL A 17 -10.93 -11.65 4.33
N LEU A 18 -11.09 -12.83 4.94
CA LEU A 18 -10.11 -13.42 5.84
C LEU A 18 -9.33 -14.50 5.12
N PHE A 19 -8.01 -14.38 5.15
CA PHE A 19 -7.09 -15.28 4.49
C PHE A 19 -5.97 -15.66 5.47
N ASP A 20 -5.66 -16.95 5.51
CA ASP A 20 -4.60 -17.51 6.34
C ASP A 20 -3.25 -17.29 5.68
N PHE A 21 -2.39 -16.51 6.34
CA PHE A 21 -1.05 -16.18 5.84
C PHE A 21 -0.14 -17.42 5.74
N LYS A 22 -0.24 -18.38 6.67
CA LYS A 22 0.66 -19.53 6.75
C LYS A 22 0.26 -20.62 5.76
N TYR A 23 -1.02 -20.98 5.74
CA TYR A 23 -1.53 -22.08 4.91
C TYR A 23 -1.96 -21.60 3.52
N GLN A 24 -1.97 -20.30 3.27
CA GLN A 24 -2.42 -19.70 2.02
C GLN A 24 -3.85 -20.12 1.64
N LYS A 25 -4.75 -20.12 2.61
CA LYS A 25 -6.16 -20.54 2.45
C LYS A 25 -7.13 -19.42 2.80
N LEU A 26 -8.19 -19.33 2.04
CA LEU A 26 -9.34 -18.49 2.35
C LEU A 26 -10.03 -19.06 3.59
N ILE A 27 -10.08 -18.28 4.68
CA ILE A 27 -10.73 -18.64 5.94
C ILE A 27 -12.23 -18.39 5.81
N ASP A 28 -12.59 -17.16 5.48
CA ASP A 28 -13.99 -16.74 5.35
C ASP A 28 -14.12 -15.44 4.54
N ILE A 29 -15.34 -15.15 4.11
CA ILE A 29 -15.72 -13.91 3.44
C ILE A 29 -17.03 -13.38 4.03
N TYR A 30 -17.02 -12.10 4.39
CA TYR A 30 -18.15 -11.38 4.95
C TYR A 30 -18.74 -10.40 3.93
N PRO A 31 -20.07 -10.21 3.93
CA PRO A 31 -20.77 -9.40 2.93
C PRO A 31 -20.44 -7.92 3.00
N THR A 32 -19.86 -7.45 4.11
CA THR A 32 -19.53 -6.06 4.30
C THR A 32 -18.25 -5.91 5.13
N ARG A 33 -17.53 -4.82 4.86
CA ARG A 33 -16.40 -4.35 5.67
C ARG A 33 -16.80 -3.42 6.82
N HIS A 34 -18.10 -3.18 7.03
CA HIS A 34 -18.57 -2.22 8.04
C HIS A 34 -18.22 -2.66 9.46
N LYS A 35 -17.64 -1.75 10.25
CA LYS A 35 -17.17 -1.94 11.63
C LYS A 35 -18.18 -2.71 12.50
N ASN A 36 -19.40 -2.19 12.65
CA ASN A 36 -20.40 -2.79 13.56
C ASN A 36 -20.79 -4.23 13.15
N TYR A 37 -20.82 -4.51 11.84
CA TYR A 37 -21.10 -5.85 11.35
C TYR A 37 -19.95 -6.80 11.69
N LEU A 38 -18.71 -6.40 11.44
CA LEU A 38 -17.54 -7.22 11.73
C LEU A 38 -17.37 -7.46 13.23
N ILE A 39 -17.58 -6.44 14.08
CA ILE A 39 -17.59 -6.63 15.55
C ILE A 39 -18.65 -7.66 15.94
N LYS A 40 -19.88 -7.53 15.46
CA LYS A 40 -20.96 -8.47 15.78
C LYS A 40 -20.62 -9.91 15.38
N VAL A 41 -19.98 -10.10 14.23
CA VAL A 41 -19.61 -11.43 13.74
C VAL A 41 -18.40 -11.97 14.51
N PHE A 42 -17.32 -11.21 14.61
CA PHE A 42 -16.08 -11.65 15.23
C PHE A 42 -16.23 -11.88 16.73
N SER A 43 -17.10 -11.13 17.41
CA SER A 43 -17.42 -11.35 18.82
C SER A 43 -17.99 -12.75 19.08
N ARG A 44 -18.62 -13.40 18.09
CA ARG A 44 -19.20 -14.75 18.24
C ARG A 44 -18.17 -15.88 18.16
N PHE A 45 -16.94 -15.62 17.70
CA PHE A 45 -15.92 -16.68 17.70
C PHE A 45 -15.60 -17.14 19.13
N PRO A 46 -15.42 -18.45 19.34
CA PRO A 46 -15.00 -18.98 20.64
C PRO A 46 -13.69 -18.32 21.12
N ILE A 47 -13.62 -18.02 22.41
CA ILE A 47 -12.41 -17.43 23.02
C ILE A 47 -11.15 -18.26 22.74
N PRO A 48 -11.17 -19.62 22.81
CA PRO A 48 -10.00 -20.42 22.46
C PRO A 48 -9.50 -20.20 21.03
N GLU A 49 -10.40 -20.02 20.06
CA GLU A 49 -10.03 -19.75 18.67
C GLU A 49 -9.44 -18.35 18.51
N LYS A 50 -10.04 -17.35 19.15
CA LYS A 50 -9.51 -15.97 19.14
C LYS A 50 -8.09 -15.90 19.68
N LYS A 51 -7.80 -16.61 20.79
CA LYS A 51 -6.45 -16.67 21.39
C LYS A 51 -5.40 -17.36 20.49
N ARG A 52 -5.83 -18.16 19.52
CA ARG A 52 -4.93 -18.78 18.53
C ARG A 52 -4.51 -17.82 17.42
N VAL A 53 -5.26 -16.74 17.18
CA VAL A 53 -4.90 -15.74 16.19
C VAL A 53 -3.71 -14.92 16.69
N LYS A 54 -2.58 -15.02 15.98
CA LYS A 54 -1.32 -14.36 16.38
C LYS A 54 -1.17 -12.96 15.82
N ALA A 55 -1.59 -12.76 14.58
CA ALA A 55 -1.49 -11.46 13.92
C ALA A 55 -2.59 -11.27 12.86
N PHE A 56 -2.97 -10.02 12.65
CA PHE A 56 -3.70 -9.55 11.49
C PHE A 56 -2.79 -8.65 10.66
N VAL A 57 -2.75 -8.88 9.36
CA VAL A 57 -2.25 -7.89 8.40
C VAL A 57 -3.45 -7.15 7.83
N ILE A 58 -3.41 -5.82 7.86
CA ILE A 58 -4.47 -4.95 7.35
C ILE A 58 -3.89 -3.79 6.56
N ASP A 59 -4.73 -3.21 5.72
CA ASP A 59 -4.49 -1.89 5.16
C ASP A 59 -4.48 -0.83 6.29
N MET A 60 -4.03 0.39 5.97
CA MET A 60 -3.99 1.52 6.91
C MET A 60 -5.37 2.11 7.25
N TRP A 61 -6.38 1.27 7.48
CA TRP A 61 -7.73 1.68 7.78
C TRP A 61 -8.05 1.58 9.29
N PRO A 62 -8.31 2.71 9.98
CA PRO A 62 -8.57 2.71 11.43
C PRO A 62 -9.73 1.81 11.85
N SER A 63 -10.79 1.73 11.04
CA SER A 63 -11.95 0.88 11.35
C SER A 63 -11.58 -0.59 11.54
N TYR A 64 -10.65 -1.12 10.73
CA TYR A 64 -10.18 -2.50 10.88
C TYR A 64 -9.32 -2.67 12.13
N LYS A 65 -8.43 -1.71 12.41
CA LYS A 65 -7.64 -1.70 13.63
C LYS A 65 -8.56 -1.78 14.87
N GLU A 66 -9.56 -0.90 14.94
CA GLU A 66 -10.52 -0.88 16.05
C GLU A 66 -11.33 -2.17 16.17
N VAL A 67 -11.79 -2.74 15.05
CA VAL A 67 -12.48 -4.05 15.05
C VAL A 67 -11.59 -5.13 15.67
N ILE A 68 -10.32 -5.20 15.26
CA ILE A 68 -9.38 -6.22 15.73
C ILE A 68 -9.05 -6.01 17.21
N GLU A 69 -8.74 -4.78 17.63
CA GLU A 69 -8.45 -4.46 19.03
C GLU A 69 -9.60 -4.85 19.97
N LEU A 70 -10.85 -4.61 19.55
CA LEU A 70 -12.04 -4.95 20.33
C LEU A 70 -12.37 -6.46 20.35
N THR A 71 -12.01 -7.21 19.31
CA THR A 71 -12.48 -8.60 19.14
C THR A 71 -11.38 -9.66 19.27
N PHE A 72 -10.12 -9.28 19.08
CA PHE A 72 -8.92 -10.12 19.18
C PHE A 72 -7.80 -9.39 19.94
N PRO A 73 -7.97 -9.10 21.24
CA PRO A 73 -7.06 -8.22 21.99
C PRO A 73 -5.62 -8.74 22.15
N HIS A 74 -5.39 -10.04 21.90
CA HIS A 74 -4.06 -10.67 21.96
C HIS A 74 -3.37 -10.78 20.59
N ALA A 75 -4.05 -10.43 19.50
CA ALA A 75 -3.47 -10.50 18.17
C ALA A 75 -2.66 -9.22 17.89
N LEU A 76 -1.47 -9.39 17.32
CA LEU A 76 -0.70 -8.27 16.78
C LEU A 76 -1.40 -7.72 15.53
N ILE A 77 -1.26 -6.42 15.28
CA ILE A 77 -1.75 -5.78 14.07
C ILE A 77 -0.53 -5.30 13.30
N ALA A 78 -0.39 -5.75 12.06
CA ALA A 78 0.62 -5.32 11.11
C ALA A 78 -0.05 -4.53 9.98
N VAL A 79 0.56 -3.42 9.59
CA VAL A 79 0.14 -2.66 8.40
C VAL A 79 0.80 -3.26 7.17
N ASP A 80 0.05 -3.36 6.08
CA ASP A 80 0.64 -3.68 4.79
C ASP A 80 1.51 -2.53 4.27
N SER A 81 2.81 -2.80 4.14
CA SER A 81 3.84 -1.83 3.75
C SER A 81 3.59 -1.17 2.38
N PHE A 82 2.88 -1.84 1.47
CA PHE A 82 2.52 -1.28 0.17
C PHE A 82 1.74 0.03 0.31
N HIS A 83 0.79 0.10 1.26
CA HIS A 83 -0.01 1.30 1.47
C HIS A 83 0.81 2.48 2.02
N ILE A 84 1.82 2.19 2.84
CA ILE A 84 2.75 3.22 3.32
C ILE A 84 3.57 3.79 2.17
N ILE A 85 4.20 2.91 1.38
CA ILE A 85 5.01 3.32 0.23
C ILE A 85 4.17 4.07 -0.81
N ARG A 86 2.93 3.63 -1.04
CA ARG A 86 1.97 4.32 -1.91
C ARG A 86 1.67 5.74 -1.42
N ASN A 87 1.36 5.92 -0.13
CA ASN A 87 1.08 7.24 0.44
C ASN A 87 2.30 8.18 0.30
N LEU A 88 3.51 7.65 0.53
CA LEU A 88 4.75 8.41 0.36
C LEU A 88 5.00 8.79 -1.10
N ASN A 89 4.77 7.85 -2.03
CA ASN A 89 4.87 8.08 -3.47
C ASN A 89 3.86 9.12 -3.96
N ASP A 90 2.65 9.14 -3.40
CA ASP A 90 1.64 10.16 -3.70
C ASP A 90 2.09 11.52 -3.15
N ALA A 91 2.65 11.60 -1.95
CA ALA A 91 3.20 12.83 -1.39
C ALA A 91 4.32 13.43 -2.27
N ILE A 92 5.35 12.66 -2.64
CA ILE A 92 6.43 13.15 -3.51
C ILE A 92 5.91 13.52 -4.91
N ARG A 93 4.91 12.78 -5.43
CA ARG A 93 4.25 13.11 -6.71
C ARG A 93 3.65 14.51 -6.67
N HIS A 94 2.97 14.86 -5.57
CA HIS A 94 2.35 16.17 -5.37
C HIS A 94 3.41 17.28 -5.23
N ILE A 95 4.43 17.09 -4.39
CA ILE A 95 5.55 18.05 -4.25
C ILE A 95 6.17 18.35 -5.62
N ARG A 96 6.47 17.31 -6.39
CA ARG A 96 7.02 17.46 -7.75
C ARG A 96 6.07 18.21 -8.68
N ILE A 97 4.74 18.03 -8.57
CA ILE A 97 3.76 18.80 -9.38
C ILE A 97 3.75 20.27 -8.97
N GLU A 98 3.81 20.55 -7.66
CA GLU A 98 3.86 21.91 -7.16
C GLU A 98 5.10 22.65 -7.69
N VAL A 99 6.28 22.03 -7.58
CA VAL A 99 7.53 22.58 -8.13
C VAL A 99 7.45 22.73 -9.66
N MET A 100 6.98 21.69 -10.36
CA MET A 100 6.82 21.71 -11.82
C MET A 100 5.95 22.89 -12.26
N ASN A 101 4.83 23.13 -11.60
CA ASN A 101 3.90 24.20 -11.98
C ASN A 101 4.46 25.62 -11.77
N ARG A 102 5.52 25.82 -10.97
CA ARG A 102 6.20 27.11 -10.85
C ARG A 102 6.91 27.52 -12.14
N TYR A 103 7.33 26.55 -12.94
CA TYR A 103 8.00 26.75 -14.23
C TYR A 103 7.04 26.73 -15.42
N ARG A 104 5.73 26.77 -15.17
CA ARG A 104 4.73 26.79 -16.23
C ARG A 104 4.56 28.22 -16.76
N LEU A 105 5.06 28.47 -17.97
CA LEU A 105 5.13 29.82 -18.56
C LEU A 105 3.80 30.23 -19.21
N ASN A 106 3.11 29.32 -19.92
CA ASN A 106 1.82 29.61 -20.55
C ASN A 106 0.80 28.49 -20.27
N LYS A 107 -0.35 28.83 -19.66
CA LYS A 107 -1.40 27.85 -19.37
C LYS A 107 -2.12 27.33 -20.63
N SER A 108 -2.04 28.08 -21.74
CA SER A 108 -2.80 27.84 -22.97
C SER A 108 -2.05 27.07 -24.05
N ALA A 109 -0.72 26.94 -23.97
CA ALA A 109 0.11 26.23 -24.96
C ALA A 109 1.31 25.51 -24.32
N PRO A 110 1.33 24.16 -24.26
CA PRO A 110 2.39 23.37 -23.61
C PRO A 110 3.79 23.50 -24.25
N GLU A 111 3.85 23.96 -25.51
CA GLU A 111 5.07 24.07 -26.31
C GLU A 111 6.00 25.21 -25.86
N HIS A 112 5.47 26.15 -25.07
CA HIS A 112 6.21 27.28 -24.52
C HIS A 112 6.60 27.12 -23.04
N ASP A 113 6.38 25.95 -22.44
CA ASP A 113 6.77 25.73 -21.04
C ASP A 113 8.31 25.76 -20.88
N ASP A 114 8.80 26.05 -19.69
CA ASP A 114 10.25 26.14 -19.39
C ASP A 114 10.97 24.77 -19.53
N MET A 115 12.31 24.78 -19.59
CA MET A 115 13.11 23.54 -19.60
C MET A 115 12.87 22.70 -18.33
N TYR A 116 12.84 23.33 -17.16
CA TYR A 116 12.60 22.66 -15.88
C TYR A 116 11.21 22.04 -15.82
N TYR A 117 10.18 22.72 -16.34
CA TYR A 117 8.85 22.14 -16.47
C TYR A 117 8.87 20.87 -17.33
N TYR A 118 9.47 20.93 -18.51
CA TYR A 118 9.59 19.77 -19.42
C TYR A 118 10.26 18.59 -18.71
N MET A 119 11.38 18.85 -18.02
CA MET A 119 12.15 17.80 -17.34
C MET A 119 11.36 17.16 -16.19
N LEU A 120 10.73 17.95 -15.32
CA LEU A 120 9.91 17.46 -14.20
C LEU A 120 8.67 16.69 -14.67
N LYS A 121 8.10 17.08 -15.81
CA LYS A 121 6.93 16.41 -16.41
C LYS A 121 7.33 15.10 -17.07
N LYS A 122 8.32 15.12 -17.95
CA LYS A 122 8.74 13.95 -18.75
C LYS A 122 9.42 12.89 -17.90
N PHE A 123 10.32 13.30 -17.00
CA PHE A 123 11.12 12.39 -16.19
C PHE A 123 10.55 12.15 -14.79
N HIS A 124 9.25 12.40 -14.59
CA HIS A 124 8.60 12.23 -13.29
C HIS A 124 8.75 10.83 -12.67
N TYR A 125 8.96 9.80 -13.50
CA TYR A 125 9.13 8.42 -13.04
C TYR A 125 10.41 8.22 -12.21
N PHE A 126 11.40 9.12 -12.31
CA PHE A 126 12.59 9.12 -11.44
C PHE A 126 12.26 9.27 -9.96
N PHE A 127 11.13 9.89 -9.61
CA PHE A 127 10.67 10.04 -8.23
C PHE A 127 9.88 8.83 -7.73
N LEU A 128 9.37 7.98 -8.64
CA LEU A 128 8.41 6.92 -8.33
C LEU A 128 8.99 5.51 -8.46
N LYS A 129 9.87 5.29 -9.44
CA LYS A 129 10.57 4.01 -9.65
C LYS A 129 11.80 3.92 -8.75
N ASN A 130 12.24 2.70 -8.48
CA ASN A 130 13.57 2.48 -7.91
C ASN A 130 14.60 2.96 -8.94
N TYR A 131 15.65 3.63 -8.47
CA TYR A 131 16.68 4.16 -9.35
C TYR A 131 17.43 3.04 -10.10
N GLU A 132 17.53 1.86 -9.46
CA GLU A 132 18.11 0.65 -10.04
C GLU A 132 17.27 0.10 -11.20
N ASP A 133 15.95 0.29 -11.17
CA ASP A 133 15.02 -0.19 -12.22
C ASP A 133 14.91 0.78 -13.41
N ILE A 134 15.61 1.91 -13.37
CA ILE A 134 15.66 2.88 -14.46
C ILE A 134 16.76 2.46 -15.43
N HIS A 135 16.42 2.46 -16.72
CA HIS A 135 17.31 2.13 -17.83
C HIS A 135 18.70 2.80 -17.71
N ASP A 136 19.74 1.98 -17.75
CA ASP A 136 21.14 2.39 -17.55
C ASP A 136 21.78 3.05 -18.78
N GLY A 137 21.21 2.86 -19.98
CA GLY A 137 21.73 3.48 -21.18
C GLY A 137 21.35 4.97 -21.30
N ARG A 138 21.87 5.60 -22.36
CA ARG A 138 21.60 6.99 -22.72
C ARG A 138 20.11 7.23 -23.00
N ILE A 139 19.48 8.11 -22.23
CA ILE A 139 18.06 8.46 -22.34
C ILE A 139 17.92 9.76 -23.15
N PRO A 140 17.09 9.79 -24.20
CA PRO A 140 16.93 10.98 -25.03
C PRO A 140 16.24 12.12 -24.28
N VAL A 141 16.80 13.32 -24.34
CA VAL A 141 16.23 14.59 -23.87
C VAL A 141 15.86 15.43 -25.10
N GLN A 142 14.67 15.23 -25.66
CA GLN A 142 14.34 15.76 -27.00
C GLN A 142 14.40 17.30 -27.08
N LYS A 143 14.02 18.02 -26.02
CA LYS A 143 14.03 19.49 -26.02
C LYS A 143 15.44 20.09 -26.16
N LEU A 144 16.47 19.31 -25.87
CA LEU A 144 17.88 19.66 -26.02
C LEU A 144 18.57 18.94 -27.18
N ASN A 145 17.83 18.11 -27.94
CA ASN A 145 18.38 17.25 -28.99
C ASN A 145 19.64 16.48 -28.55
N THR A 146 19.62 15.92 -27.34
CA THR A 146 20.78 15.25 -26.73
C THR A 146 20.35 14.01 -25.95
N TYR A 147 21.33 13.28 -25.42
CA TYR A 147 21.14 12.08 -24.62
C TYR A 147 21.88 12.18 -23.30
N TRP A 148 21.18 11.92 -22.21
CA TRP A 148 21.75 11.99 -20.85
C TRP A 148 21.73 10.63 -20.17
N HIS A 149 22.69 10.41 -19.29
CA HIS A 149 22.69 9.25 -18.40
C HIS A 149 21.64 9.45 -17.29
N LYS A 150 21.14 8.37 -16.70
CA LYS A 150 20.12 8.43 -15.65
C LYS A 150 20.59 9.24 -14.42
N SER A 151 21.87 9.18 -14.06
CA SER A 151 22.44 10.01 -12.98
C SER A 151 22.35 11.50 -13.30
N THR A 152 22.77 11.89 -14.51
CA THR A 152 22.71 13.29 -14.97
C THR A 152 21.28 13.83 -14.96
N ILE A 153 20.30 13.02 -15.37
CA ILE A 153 18.89 13.41 -15.32
C ILE A 153 18.44 13.59 -13.87
N LEU A 154 18.75 12.65 -12.98
CA LEU A 154 18.37 12.75 -11.58
C LEU A 154 19.01 13.98 -10.92
N ASP A 155 20.31 14.19 -11.12
CA ASP A 155 21.04 15.34 -10.57
C ASP A 155 20.42 16.67 -11.04
N TYR A 156 20.09 16.75 -12.33
CA TYR A 156 19.42 17.93 -12.89
C TYR A 156 18.01 18.13 -12.32
N LEU A 157 17.22 17.07 -12.15
CA LEU A 157 15.90 17.15 -11.53
C LEU A 157 15.98 17.64 -10.07
N LEU A 158 16.98 17.15 -9.32
CA LEU A 158 17.18 17.49 -7.93
C LEU A 158 17.85 18.86 -7.73
N SER A 159 18.46 19.46 -8.76
CA SER A 159 19.03 20.80 -8.68
C SER A 159 17.98 21.92 -8.81
N MET A 160 16.75 21.60 -9.21
CA MET A 160 15.71 22.61 -9.48
C MET A 160 15.07 23.20 -8.22
N ASP A 161 14.93 22.40 -7.15
CA ASP A 161 14.28 22.82 -5.92
C ASP A 161 14.78 22.02 -4.71
N ASP A 162 15.24 22.73 -3.67
CA ASP A 162 15.82 22.10 -2.48
C ASP A 162 14.79 21.30 -1.67
N THR A 163 13.52 21.70 -1.68
CA THR A 163 12.43 20.98 -0.99
C THR A 163 12.12 19.65 -1.69
N LEU A 164 12.11 19.63 -3.03
CA LEU A 164 11.95 18.41 -3.81
C LEU A 164 13.16 17.48 -3.63
N LYS A 165 14.36 18.04 -3.57
CA LYS A 165 15.59 17.29 -3.33
C LYS A 165 15.62 16.64 -1.96
N SER A 166 15.33 17.38 -0.90
CA SER A 166 15.25 16.84 0.46
C SER A 166 14.13 15.81 0.59
N ALA A 167 12.97 16.06 -0.03
CA ALA A 167 11.86 15.13 -0.05
C ALA A 167 12.21 13.81 -0.76
N TYR A 168 12.88 13.86 -1.92
CA TYR A 168 13.34 12.67 -2.63
C TYR A 168 14.30 11.84 -1.78
N ARG A 169 15.32 12.49 -1.20
CA ARG A 169 16.31 11.81 -0.33
C ARG A 169 15.67 11.13 0.86
N LEU A 170 14.73 11.80 1.53
CA LEU A 170 14.04 11.22 2.68
C LEU A 170 13.09 10.08 2.26
N LYS A 171 12.46 10.17 1.09
CA LYS A 171 11.67 9.09 0.52
C LYS A 171 12.52 7.85 0.22
N GLU A 172 13.70 8.02 -0.37
CA GLU A 172 14.63 6.91 -0.62
C GLU A 172 15.16 6.31 0.69
N ARG A 173 15.47 7.12 1.70
CA ARG A 173 15.85 6.61 3.04
C ARG A 173 14.75 5.75 3.65
N TYR A 174 13.49 6.19 3.58
CA TYR A 174 12.37 5.38 4.07
C TYR A 174 12.16 4.09 3.26
N ARG A 175 12.32 4.15 1.93
CA ARG A 175 12.26 2.96 1.07
C ARG A 175 13.29 1.93 1.52
N GLU A 176 14.55 2.35 1.68
CA GLU A 176 15.64 1.49 2.12
C GLU A 176 15.35 0.88 3.49
N PHE A 177 14.96 1.71 4.46
CA PHE A 177 14.49 1.24 5.76
C PHE A 177 13.37 0.19 5.62
N ASN A 178 12.36 0.42 4.79
CA ASN A 178 11.28 -0.53 4.62
C ASN A 178 11.74 -1.85 3.98
N LEU A 179 12.82 -1.86 3.19
CA LEU A 179 13.37 -3.07 2.58
C LEU A 179 14.23 -3.88 3.55
N THR A 180 15.01 -3.21 4.38
CA THR A 180 16.08 -3.84 5.18
C THR A 180 15.81 -3.93 6.67
N ALA A 181 14.82 -3.20 7.19
CA ALA A 181 14.53 -3.18 8.62
C ALA A 181 14.15 -4.57 9.16
N ASP A 182 14.62 -4.81 10.38
CA ASP A 182 14.30 -5.98 11.17
C ASP A 182 13.44 -5.60 12.39
N TYR A 183 12.53 -6.50 12.79
CA TYR A 183 11.59 -6.26 13.87
C TYR A 183 12.28 -5.88 15.19
N ASP A 184 13.42 -6.49 15.48
CA ASP A 184 14.08 -6.32 16.78
C ASP A 184 14.92 -5.05 16.86
N THR A 185 15.31 -4.46 15.71
CA THR A 185 16.27 -3.33 15.65
C THR A 185 15.72 -2.06 14.99
N CYS A 186 14.51 -2.08 14.42
CA CYS A 186 14.02 -0.97 13.61
C CYS A 186 13.60 0.29 14.39
N ASP A 187 13.44 0.24 15.72
CA ASP A 187 12.79 1.32 16.49
C ASP A 187 13.49 2.67 16.36
N ASP A 188 14.82 2.70 16.47
CA ASP A 188 15.59 3.95 16.45
C ASP A 188 15.53 4.62 15.09
N GLU A 189 15.78 3.87 14.02
CA GLU A 189 15.68 4.39 12.64
C GLU A 189 14.24 4.80 12.30
N LEU A 190 13.22 4.05 12.75
CA LEU A 190 11.82 4.42 12.55
C LEU A 190 11.47 5.72 13.29
N ASN A 191 11.94 5.89 14.53
CA ASN A 191 11.75 7.11 15.30
C ASN A 191 12.42 8.31 14.62
N GLU A 192 13.64 8.12 14.13
CA GLU A 192 14.37 9.17 13.43
C GLU A 192 13.69 9.55 12.12
N LEU A 193 13.24 8.58 11.33
CA LEU A 193 12.45 8.83 10.12
C LEU A 193 11.17 9.60 10.44
N ILE A 194 10.42 9.19 11.47
CA ILE A 194 9.22 9.92 11.93
C ILE A 194 9.57 11.37 12.28
N ARG A 195 10.66 11.60 13.01
CA ARG A 195 11.12 12.94 13.39
C ARG A 195 11.47 13.78 12.16
N LEU A 196 12.21 13.21 11.21
CA LEU A 196 12.61 13.89 9.97
C LEU A 196 11.39 14.24 9.11
N PHE A 197 10.45 13.33 8.92
CA PHE A 197 9.21 13.62 8.17
C PHE A 197 8.38 14.71 8.85
N LYS A 198 8.17 14.62 10.17
CA LYS A 198 7.37 15.59 10.92
C LYS A 198 7.95 17.01 10.91
N ASN A 199 9.27 17.13 10.76
CA ASN A 199 9.98 18.41 10.74
C ASN A 199 10.38 18.84 9.32
N HIS A 200 9.94 18.14 8.28
CA HIS A 200 10.24 18.50 6.89
C HIS A 200 9.59 19.83 6.50
N ASP A 201 10.21 20.59 5.59
CA ASP A 201 9.73 21.91 5.16
C ASP A 201 8.37 21.84 4.42
N HIS A 202 8.14 20.73 3.72
CA HIS A 202 6.89 20.48 3.01
C HIS A 202 5.78 19.87 3.89
N HIS A 203 4.59 20.47 3.88
CA HIS A 203 3.45 20.04 4.71
C HIS A 203 3.01 18.59 4.45
N LEU A 204 2.95 18.14 3.19
CA LEU A 204 2.61 16.75 2.85
C LEU A 204 3.54 15.70 3.51
N PHE A 205 4.83 16.04 3.66
CA PHE A 205 5.78 15.16 4.35
C PHE A 205 5.59 15.20 5.86
N ARG A 206 5.24 16.35 6.43
CA ARG A 206 4.83 16.44 7.85
C ARG A 206 3.60 15.59 8.14
N ASP A 207 2.61 15.62 7.25
CA ASP A 207 1.39 14.82 7.39
C ASP A 207 1.65 13.32 7.20
N PHE A 208 2.58 12.95 6.31
CA PHE A 208 3.09 11.59 6.23
C PHE A 208 3.80 11.18 7.53
N GLY A 209 4.62 12.05 8.13
CA GLY A 209 5.26 11.81 9.42
C GLY A 209 4.26 11.59 10.57
N LYS A 210 3.17 12.36 10.62
CA LYS A 210 2.05 12.12 11.56
C LYS A 210 1.40 10.76 11.32
N THR A 211 1.28 10.36 10.05
CA THR A 211 0.73 9.06 9.67
C THR A 211 1.64 7.92 10.12
N LEU A 212 2.96 8.01 9.90
CA LEU A 212 3.93 7.04 10.41
C LEU A 212 3.87 6.95 11.94
N GLN A 213 3.81 8.09 12.63
CA GLN A 213 3.68 8.13 14.09
C GLN A 213 2.41 7.41 14.59
N ARG A 214 1.27 7.64 13.93
CA ARG A 214 -0.02 7.02 14.28
C ARG A 214 0.01 5.49 14.15
N TRP A 215 0.73 4.99 13.15
CA TRP A 215 0.81 3.57 12.82
C TRP A 215 2.14 2.93 13.21
N LYS A 216 2.95 3.59 14.05
CA LYS A 216 4.33 3.17 14.36
C LYS A 216 4.38 1.71 14.80
N LYS A 217 3.50 1.32 15.73
CA LYS A 217 3.45 -0.04 16.28
C LYS A 217 3.12 -1.07 15.19
N GLU A 218 2.15 -0.75 14.32
CA GLU A 218 1.72 -1.67 13.27
C GLU A 218 2.71 -1.74 12.10
N ILE A 219 3.42 -0.65 11.82
CA ILE A 219 4.55 -0.63 10.89
C ILE A 219 5.67 -1.51 11.43
N LYS A 220 6.03 -1.37 12.71
CA LYS A 220 7.02 -2.25 13.36
C LYS A 220 6.61 -3.72 13.22
N ASN A 221 5.38 -4.05 13.61
CA ASN A 221 4.86 -5.43 13.51
C ASN A 221 4.87 -5.99 12.08
N SER A 222 4.83 -5.13 11.05
CA SER A 222 4.94 -5.59 9.67
C SER A 222 6.31 -6.20 9.35
N PHE A 223 7.37 -5.91 10.11
CA PHE A 223 8.71 -6.51 9.89
C PHE A 223 8.85 -7.93 10.46
N ILE A 224 7.86 -8.42 11.22
CA ILE A 224 7.84 -9.80 11.70
C ILE A 224 7.85 -10.76 10.52
N LYS A 225 8.72 -11.78 10.57
CA LYS A 225 8.82 -12.82 9.54
C LYS A 225 8.21 -14.12 10.04
N VAL A 226 7.33 -14.73 9.25
CA VAL A 226 6.77 -16.07 9.47
C VAL A 226 7.17 -16.93 8.28
N ASN A 227 7.86 -18.06 8.52
CA ASN A 227 8.43 -18.92 7.48
C ASN A 227 9.29 -18.13 6.47
N HIS A 228 10.22 -17.30 6.96
CA HIS A 228 11.09 -16.43 6.16
C HIS A 228 10.37 -15.37 5.30
N ARG A 229 9.07 -15.18 5.50
CA ARG A 229 8.27 -14.16 4.78
C ARG A 229 7.79 -13.09 5.74
N ARG A 230 8.06 -11.84 5.40
CA ARG A 230 7.54 -10.67 6.11
C ARG A 230 6.01 -10.67 6.11
N LEU A 231 5.39 -10.30 7.23
CA LEU A 231 3.94 -10.11 7.31
C LEU A 231 3.49 -9.02 6.32
N SER A 232 2.75 -9.42 5.28
CA SER A 232 2.21 -8.53 4.26
C SER A 232 0.89 -9.07 3.70
N ASN A 233 0.13 -8.20 3.03
CA ASN A 233 -1.06 -8.62 2.31
C ASN A 233 -0.73 -9.24 0.93
N GLY A 234 0.54 -9.30 0.51
CA GLY A 234 0.94 -9.84 -0.81
C GLY A 234 0.29 -11.19 -1.19
N PRO A 235 0.23 -12.20 -0.29
CA PRO A 235 -0.48 -13.45 -0.59
C PRO A 235 -1.97 -13.30 -0.89
N ILE A 236 -2.65 -12.32 -0.27
CA ILE A 236 -4.08 -12.07 -0.49
C ILE A 236 -4.33 -11.37 -1.82
N GLU A 237 -3.35 -10.67 -2.40
CA GLU A 237 -3.51 -9.98 -3.68
C GLU A 237 -3.76 -10.98 -4.83
N GLY A 238 -2.99 -12.08 -4.87
CA GLY A 238 -3.25 -13.17 -5.81
C GLY A 238 -4.63 -13.79 -5.62
N VAL A 239 -5.11 -13.86 -4.38
CA VAL A 239 -6.45 -14.33 -4.03
C VAL A 239 -7.51 -13.34 -4.51
N ASN A 240 -7.30 -12.04 -4.33
CA ASN A 240 -8.20 -11.00 -4.82
C ASN A 240 -8.38 -11.07 -6.35
N ASN A 241 -7.31 -11.38 -7.09
CA ASN A 241 -7.41 -11.60 -8.53
C ASN A 241 -8.24 -12.86 -8.87
N ARG A 242 -8.07 -13.96 -8.13
CA ARG A 242 -8.92 -15.16 -8.28
C ARG A 242 -10.38 -14.87 -7.92
N ILE A 243 -10.63 -14.12 -6.86
CA ILE A 243 -11.96 -13.65 -6.43
C ILE A 243 -12.63 -12.85 -7.56
N LYS A 244 -11.91 -11.92 -8.20
CA LYS A 244 -12.42 -11.16 -9.35
C LYS A 244 -12.78 -12.09 -10.51
N THR A 245 -11.95 -13.09 -10.81
CA THR A 245 -12.25 -14.10 -11.84
C THR A 245 -13.51 -14.88 -11.51
N VAL A 246 -13.71 -15.30 -10.25
CA VAL A 246 -14.93 -15.99 -9.81
C VAL A 246 -16.16 -15.09 -10.00
N ILE A 247 -16.10 -13.83 -9.57
CA ILE A 247 -17.20 -12.87 -9.76
C ILE A 247 -17.54 -12.71 -11.25
N LYS A 248 -16.52 -12.51 -12.09
CA LYS A 248 -16.68 -12.35 -13.55
C LYS A 248 -17.31 -13.59 -14.18
N SER A 249 -16.83 -14.78 -13.82
CA SER A 249 -17.34 -16.06 -14.34
C SER A 249 -18.79 -16.36 -13.93
N ALA A 250 -19.30 -15.66 -12.94
CA ALA A 250 -20.59 -15.96 -12.36
C ALA A 250 -21.75 -15.09 -12.88
N ASN A 251 -21.47 -14.13 -13.79
CA ASN A 251 -22.47 -13.34 -14.52
C ASN A 251 -23.64 -12.81 -13.65
N GLY A 252 -23.35 -12.32 -12.44
CA GLY A 252 -24.35 -11.67 -11.58
C GLY A 252 -24.93 -12.54 -10.46
N ILE A 253 -24.09 -13.06 -9.56
CA ILE A 253 -24.57 -13.73 -8.34
C ILE A 253 -25.26 -12.70 -7.42
N LYS A 254 -26.58 -12.81 -7.29
CA LYS A 254 -27.39 -11.99 -6.36
C LYS A 254 -27.29 -12.45 -4.90
N ASN A 255 -27.04 -13.74 -4.67
CA ASN A 255 -26.99 -14.32 -3.33
C ASN A 255 -25.54 -14.38 -2.81
N PHE A 256 -25.22 -13.56 -1.82
CA PHE A 256 -23.88 -13.48 -1.25
C PHE A 256 -23.38 -14.81 -0.67
N TYR A 257 -24.26 -15.61 -0.07
CA TYR A 257 -23.87 -16.91 0.50
C TYR A 257 -23.42 -17.90 -0.57
N ARG A 258 -24.09 -17.90 -1.73
CA ARG A 258 -23.64 -18.69 -2.91
C ARG A 258 -22.29 -18.20 -3.43
N LEU A 259 -22.07 -16.88 -3.49
CA LEU A 259 -20.79 -16.29 -3.88
C LEU A 259 -19.67 -16.73 -2.93
N ARG A 260 -19.89 -16.58 -1.62
CA ARG A 260 -18.98 -17.00 -0.56
C ARG A 260 -18.60 -18.47 -0.68
N ASN A 261 -19.58 -19.36 -0.79
CA ASN A 261 -19.32 -20.80 -0.87
C ASN A 261 -18.55 -21.17 -2.14
N ARG A 262 -18.89 -20.55 -3.28
CA ARG A 262 -18.14 -20.75 -4.54
C ARG A 262 -16.70 -20.29 -4.39
N MET A 263 -16.45 -19.15 -3.75
CA MET A 263 -15.08 -18.67 -3.50
C MET A 263 -14.30 -19.60 -2.58
N LEU A 264 -14.88 -19.99 -1.44
CA LEU A 264 -14.25 -20.93 -0.51
C LEU A 264 -13.88 -22.25 -1.21
N TYR A 265 -14.78 -22.77 -2.05
CA TYR A 265 -14.56 -24.01 -2.79
C TYR A 265 -13.53 -23.85 -3.92
N SER A 266 -13.66 -22.85 -4.79
CA SER A 266 -12.79 -22.69 -5.96
C SER A 266 -11.39 -22.18 -5.62
N ILE A 267 -11.22 -21.52 -4.47
CA ILE A 267 -9.94 -20.91 -4.08
C ILE A 267 -9.08 -21.88 -3.26
N ASN A 268 -9.69 -22.59 -2.31
CA ASN A 268 -9.01 -23.56 -1.47
C ASN A 268 -8.88 -24.90 -2.19
N LYS A 269 -7.65 -25.34 -2.49
CA LYS A 269 -7.38 -26.53 -3.30
C LYS A 269 -7.79 -27.86 -2.65
N ASP A 270 -7.97 -27.88 -1.32
CA ASP A 270 -8.14 -29.11 -0.53
C ASP A 270 -9.53 -29.21 0.12
N VAL A 271 -10.54 -28.50 -0.39
CA VAL A 271 -11.90 -28.59 0.15
C VAL A 271 -12.62 -29.75 -0.55
N PRO A 272 -12.92 -30.87 0.15
CA PRO A 272 -13.58 -32.01 -0.47
C PRO A 272 -14.99 -31.64 -0.94
N ILE A 273 -15.38 -32.16 -2.11
CA ILE A 273 -16.76 -32.08 -2.61
C ILE A 273 -17.64 -32.92 -1.69
N LYS A 274 -18.37 -32.27 -0.78
CA LYS A 274 -19.51 -32.94 -0.14
C LYS A 274 -20.69 -32.85 -1.09
N LEU A 275 -20.85 -33.87 -1.93
CA LEU A 275 -22.13 -34.13 -2.60
C LEU A 275 -23.13 -34.47 -1.47
N LYS A 276 -24.08 -33.58 -1.24
CA LYS A 276 -25.27 -33.88 -0.44
C LYS A 276 -26.37 -34.33 -1.39
#